data_AF-A0A9J6FAL6-F1
#
_entry.id   AF-A0A9J6FAL6-F1
#
_cell.length_a   1.000
_cell.length_b   1.000
_cell.length_c   1.000
_cell.angle_alpha   90.00
_cell.angle_beta   90.00
_cell.angle_gamma   90.00
#
_symmetry.space_group_name_H-M   'P 1'
#
loop_
_entity.id
_entity.type
_entity.pdbx_description
1 polymer ?
#
loop_
_entity_poly.entity_id
_entity_poly.type
_entity_poly.pdbx_seq_one_letter_code
_entity_poly.pdbx_strand_id
1 'polypeptide(L)'
;MMDADPPEEPCDLDPPAGTSSRKRASLPADADSEDSQLYSAPSDEDFEDGFEVHLGKKAKRRLLTASSRSSTSTVKPMPKPPVHTILFVPEAKTDNLRLLNKHAVSAFLEATVPGEVKDVIIISWPNILAIDVEHRSALEVLRKITSVQEIKVRAHATLSGDTTVGVIYDVDASIPAKELPLLTKPADEGIVIRGVSRIGTSRCLNIVFRGDSLPAHVTVGHFRQTVLPYVPKPLQ
;
A
#
# COMPACT_ATOMS: atom_id res chain seq x y z
N MET A 1 59.83 45.28 -1.65
CA MET A 1 59.22 44.20 -0.83
C MET A 1 57.79 44.61 -0.62
N MET A 2 56.87 43.71 -1.00
CA MET A 2 55.44 43.99 -1.20
C MET A 2 54.70 44.15 0.12
N ASP A 3 53.72 45.06 0.09
CA ASP A 3 52.72 45.41 1.08
C ASP A 3 51.92 44.21 1.62
N ALA A 4 51.60 44.26 2.90
CA ALA A 4 50.59 43.40 3.53
C ALA A 4 49.74 44.25 4.49
N ASP A 5 48.54 44.62 4.01
CA ASP A 5 47.44 45.12 4.83
C ASP A 5 46.74 43.97 5.57
N PRO A 6 46.20 44.19 6.78
CA PRO A 6 45.50 43.17 7.58
C PRO A 6 44.02 43.05 7.20
N PRO A 7 43.38 41.86 7.36
CA PRO A 7 41.95 41.71 7.14
C PRO A 7 41.11 42.19 8.34
N GLU A 8 40.07 42.96 8.00
CA GLU A 8 39.04 43.53 8.88
C GLU A 8 38.08 42.46 9.44
N GLU A 9 37.74 42.57 10.73
CA GLU A 9 36.64 41.85 11.37
C GLU A 9 35.29 42.56 11.08
N PRO A 10 34.21 41.83 10.71
CA PRO A 10 32.89 42.43 10.64
C PRO A 10 32.14 42.32 11.97
N CYS A 11 31.77 43.50 12.50
CA CYS A 11 30.83 43.70 13.61
C CYS A 11 29.37 43.34 13.24
N ASP A 12 28.66 42.84 14.24
CA ASP A 12 27.25 43.05 14.61
C ASP A 12 26.14 43.13 13.54
N LEU A 13 25.21 42.18 13.60
CA LEU A 13 23.82 42.35 13.16
C LEU A 13 22.85 41.63 14.12
N ASP A 14 22.29 42.38 15.08
CA ASP A 14 21.03 42.05 15.77
C ASP A 14 19.82 42.30 14.85
N PRO A 15 18.75 41.49 14.94
CA PRO A 15 17.42 41.91 14.50
C PRO A 15 16.43 42.18 15.67
N PRO A 16 15.50 43.15 15.51
CA PRO A 16 14.64 43.67 16.57
C PRO A 16 13.29 42.95 16.76
N ALA A 17 12.79 43.11 17.98
CA ALA A 17 11.41 43.11 18.51
C ALA A 17 10.22 42.69 17.61
N GLY A 18 9.39 41.78 18.15
CA GLY A 18 8.02 41.53 17.70
C GLY A 18 7.15 40.95 18.82
N THR A 19 6.20 41.75 19.30
CA THR A 19 5.30 41.49 20.43
C THR A 19 4.17 40.53 20.08
N SER A 20 3.76 39.66 21.02
CA SER A 20 2.36 39.18 21.06
C SER A 20 1.97 38.66 22.44
N SER A 21 1.47 39.59 23.26
CA SER A 21 0.57 39.30 24.37
C SER A 21 -0.86 39.43 23.86
N ARG A 22 -1.69 38.39 23.93
CA ARG A 22 -3.15 38.56 24.00
C ARG A 22 -3.86 37.43 24.75
N LYS A 23 -4.30 37.80 25.95
CA LYS A 23 -5.42 37.25 26.74
C LYS A 23 -6.72 37.18 25.92
N ARG A 24 -7.48 36.09 26.10
CA ARG A 24 -8.97 36.00 26.19
C ARG A 24 -9.24 34.67 26.92
N ALA A 25 -9.72 34.60 28.17
CA ALA A 25 -10.97 35.07 28.77
C ALA A 25 -12.24 34.33 28.27
N SER A 26 -12.80 33.55 29.24
CA SER A 26 -14.21 33.23 29.54
C SER A 26 -15.03 32.18 28.74
N LEU A 27 -15.55 31.21 29.53
CA LEU A 27 -16.76 30.36 29.44
C LEU A 27 -18.08 31.18 29.33
N PRO A 28 -19.33 30.66 29.45
CA PRO A 28 -19.88 29.28 29.59
C PRO A 28 -21.10 28.99 28.67
N ALA A 29 -21.72 27.80 28.77
CA ALA A 29 -23.19 27.63 28.81
C ALA A 29 -23.59 26.18 29.10
N ASP A 30 -24.40 26.05 30.14
CA ASP A 30 -25.11 24.88 30.65
C ASP A 30 -26.26 24.41 29.75
N ALA A 31 -26.64 23.15 29.88
CA ALA A 31 -28.01 22.69 29.63
C ALA A 31 -28.26 21.35 30.35
N ASP A 32 -28.67 21.45 31.62
CA ASP A 32 -29.47 20.45 32.33
C ASP A 32 -30.94 20.58 31.90
N SER A 33 -31.63 19.44 31.72
CA SER A 33 -33.07 19.30 31.99
C SER A 33 -33.51 17.84 32.01
N GLU A 34 -33.81 17.42 33.24
CA GLU A 34 -34.92 16.60 33.77
C GLU A 34 -36.19 16.57 32.86
N ASP A 35 -37.15 15.64 32.90
CA ASP A 35 -37.78 14.94 34.02
C ASP A 35 -38.69 13.80 33.47
N SER A 36 -39.07 12.91 34.37
CA SER A 36 -39.92 11.73 34.22
C SER A 36 -41.41 12.06 34.35
N GLN A 37 -42.32 11.29 33.72
CA GLN A 37 -43.67 10.87 34.21
C GLN A 37 -44.44 10.18 33.06
N LEU A 38 -44.80 8.88 33.12
CA LEU A 38 -45.87 8.19 33.85
C LEU A 38 -47.28 8.22 33.18
N TYR A 39 -47.91 7.04 33.18
CA TYR A 39 -49.33 6.68 32.98
C TYR A 39 -49.89 6.30 31.58
N SER A 40 -50.08 4.99 31.44
CA SER A 40 -51.31 4.25 31.09
C SER A 40 -51.92 4.26 29.69
N ALA A 41 -52.07 3.02 29.20
CA ALA A 41 -52.91 2.58 28.11
C ALA A 41 -54.40 2.85 28.36
N PRO A 42 -55.16 2.97 27.26
CA PRO A 42 -56.46 2.31 27.23
C PRO A 42 -56.73 1.55 25.91
N SER A 43 -57.22 0.32 26.10
CA SER A 43 -58.30 -0.39 25.38
C SER A 43 -58.28 -0.57 23.86
N ASP A 44 -58.33 -1.85 23.49
CA ASP A 44 -58.81 -2.43 22.22
C ASP A 44 -60.19 -1.90 21.82
N GLU A 45 -60.33 -1.36 20.60
CA GLU A 45 -61.57 -1.32 19.79
C GLU A 45 -61.22 -1.34 18.28
N ASP A 46 -61.15 -2.55 17.72
CA ASP A 46 -61.87 -3.03 16.53
C ASP A 46 -62.09 -2.19 15.22
N PHE A 47 -61.53 -2.74 14.13
CA PHE A 47 -61.96 -2.82 12.70
C PHE A 47 -61.58 -1.75 11.63
N GLU A 48 -60.76 -2.25 10.68
CA GLU A 48 -60.72 -2.11 9.19
C GLU A 48 -60.49 -0.72 8.53
N ASP A 49 -59.31 -0.53 7.92
CA ASP A 49 -59.09 -0.62 6.46
C ASP A 49 -57.68 -0.09 6.09
N GLY A 50 -56.99 -0.74 5.14
CA GLY A 50 -55.91 -0.11 4.37
C GLY A 50 -54.45 -0.55 4.58
N PHE A 51 -54.01 -1.48 3.72
CA PHE A 51 -52.67 -1.54 3.08
C PHE A 51 -51.54 -2.43 3.68
N GLU A 52 -51.63 -3.71 3.35
CA GLU A 52 -50.63 -4.59 2.69
C GLU A 52 -49.11 -4.46 2.99
N VAL A 53 -48.55 -5.49 3.64
CA VAL A 53 -47.11 -5.82 3.53
C VAL A 53 -46.93 -7.34 3.33
N HIS A 54 -46.74 -7.75 2.07
CA HIS A 54 -46.46 -9.14 1.69
C HIS A 54 -45.01 -9.53 1.99
N LEU A 55 -44.78 -10.33 3.04
CA LEU A 55 -43.52 -11.04 3.31
C LEU A 55 -43.40 -12.28 2.40
N GLY A 56 -42.75 -12.09 1.26
CA GLY A 56 -42.44 -13.16 0.31
C GLY A 56 -41.33 -14.10 0.80
N LYS A 57 -41.72 -15.35 1.12
CA LYS A 57 -40.84 -16.51 1.41
C LYS A 57 -40.15 -17.03 0.13
N LYS A 58 -38.85 -17.34 0.19
CA LYS A 58 -38.13 -18.22 -0.79
C LYS A 58 -37.10 -19.08 -0.03
N ALA A 59 -37.38 -20.34 0.27
CA ALA A 59 -37.27 -21.57 -0.56
C ALA A 59 -35.87 -22.24 -0.51
N LYS A 60 -35.75 -23.25 0.36
CA LYS A 60 -34.59 -24.14 0.53
C LYS A 60 -34.58 -25.18 -0.60
N ARG A 61 -33.67 -25.06 -1.58
CA ARG A 61 -33.59 -26.00 -2.71
C ARG A 61 -32.76 -27.25 -2.31
N ARG A 62 -33.43 -28.41 -2.23
CA ARG A 62 -32.81 -29.73 -2.15
C ARG A 62 -32.06 -30.03 -3.45
N LEU A 63 -30.78 -30.40 -3.35
CA LEU A 63 -30.01 -30.98 -4.44
C LEU A 63 -30.33 -32.49 -4.49
N LEU A 64 -31.10 -32.91 -5.48
CA LEU A 64 -31.26 -34.32 -5.83
C LEU A 64 -30.19 -34.70 -6.85
N THR A 65 -29.50 -35.79 -6.55
CA THR A 65 -28.47 -36.45 -7.33
C THR A 65 -29.02 -36.98 -8.65
N ALA A 66 -28.44 -36.53 -9.76
CA ALA A 66 -28.51 -37.22 -11.04
C ALA A 66 -27.10 -37.72 -11.38
N SER A 67 -26.96 -39.04 -11.40
CA SER A 67 -25.78 -39.79 -11.78
C SER A 67 -25.45 -39.60 -13.25
N SER A 68 -24.39 -38.86 -13.55
CA SER A 68 -23.60 -39.01 -14.76
C SER A 68 -22.14 -39.04 -14.35
N ARG A 69 -21.54 -40.23 -14.46
CA ARG A 69 -20.10 -40.45 -14.33
C ARG A 69 -19.40 -39.68 -15.45
N SER A 70 -18.92 -38.48 -15.14
CA SER A 70 -17.90 -37.80 -15.93
C SER A 70 -16.74 -37.52 -15.00
N SER A 71 -15.59 -38.09 -15.32
CA SER A 71 -14.34 -37.93 -14.61
C SER A 71 -13.95 -36.46 -14.66
N THR A 72 -14.36 -35.68 -13.66
CA THR A 72 -13.77 -34.37 -13.42
C THR A 72 -12.36 -34.62 -12.93
N SER A 73 -11.44 -34.75 -13.90
CA SER A 73 -10.05 -34.40 -13.64
C SER A 73 -10.10 -33.02 -12.98
N THR A 74 -9.71 -32.95 -11.71
CA THR A 74 -9.38 -31.69 -11.08
C THR A 74 -8.21 -31.15 -11.89
N VAL A 75 -8.51 -30.34 -12.92
CA VAL A 75 -7.52 -29.58 -13.66
C VAL A 75 -6.91 -28.69 -12.60
N LYS A 76 -5.72 -29.06 -12.12
CA LYS A 76 -4.90 -28.17 -11.31
C LYS A 76 -4.89 -26.84 -12.07
N PRO A 77 -5.21 -25.70 -11.44
CA PRO A 77 -5.09 -24.42 -12.12
C PRO A 77 -3.67 -24.36 -12.67
N MET A 78 -3.56 -24.31 -14.01
CA MET A 78 -2.28 -24.16 -14.68
C MET A 78 -1.63 -22.92 -14.06
N PRO A 79 -0.38 -23.01 -13.57
CA PRO A 79 0.28 -21.85 -12.99
C PRO A 79 0.24 -20.75 -14.05
N LYS A 80 -0.44 -19.64 -13.75
CA LYS A 80 -0.42 -18.47 -14.63
C LYS A 80 1.05 -18.12 -14.81
N PRO A 81 1.53 -17.92 -16.05
CA PRO A 81 2.92 -17.53 -16.26
C PRO A 81 3.20 -16.28 -15.43
N PRO A 82 4.40 -16.15 -14.84
CA PRO A 82 4.74 -14.99 -14.05
C PRO A 82 4.56 -13.75 -14.92
N VAL A 83 3.61 -12.90 -14.53
CA VAL A 83 3.37 -11.64 -15.22
C VAL A 83 4.32 -10.62 -14.61
N HIS A 84 5.12 -9.99 -15.46
CA HIS A 84 6.05 -8.97 -15.07
C HIS A 84 5.33 -7.62 -15.12
N THR A 85 5.07 -6.98 -13.97
CA THR A 85 4.34 -5.70 -13.96
C THR A 85 5.30 -4.52 -13.74
N ILE A 86 5.16 -3.47 -14.54
CA ILE A 86 5.77 -2.15 -14.31
C ILE A 86 4.69 -1.13 -13.97
N LEU A 87 4.97 -0.30 -12.97
CA LEU A 87 4.09 0.78 -12.53
C LEU A 87 4.68 2.11 -12.97
N PHE A 88 3.88 2.92 -13.65
CA PHE A 88 4.18 4.31 -13.91
C PHE A 88 3.38 5.18 -12.95
N VAL A 89 4.11 6.04 -12.23
CA VAL A 89 3.58 7.00 -11.28
C VAL A 89 3.94 8.40 -11.77
N PRO A 90 3.00 9.35 -11.85
CA PRO A 90 3.33 10.69 -12.32
C PRO A 90 4.30 11.37 -11.35
N GLU A 91 5.24 12.15 -11.89
CA GLU A 91 6.19 12.89 -11.06
C GLU A 91 5.52 14.05 -10.33
N ALA A 92 4.66 14.78 -11.03
CA ALA A 92 3.86 15.85 -10.46
C ALA A 92 2.49 15.32 -10.02
N LYS A 93 2.03 15.76 -8.83
CA LYS A 93 0.70 15.38 -8.31
C LYS A 93 -0.47 15.96 -9.11
N THR A 94 -0.19 16.96 -9.94
CA THR A 94 -1.18 17.62 -10.82
C THR A 94 -1.51 16.79 -12.05
N ASP A 95 -0.63 15.88 -12.44
CA ASP A 95 -0.76 15.13 -13.68
C ASP A 95 -1.65 13.91 -13.46
N ASN A 96 -2.63 13.70 -14.34
CA ASN A 96 -3.65 12.68 -14.19
C ASN A 96 -3.49 11.59 -15.25
N LEU A 97 -2.95 10.45 -14.85
CA LEU A 97 -2.86 9.25 -15.72
C LEU A 97 -4.25 8.68 -16.05
N ARG A 98 -5.28 9.05 -15.29
CA ARG A 98 -6.68 8.66 -15.51
C ARG A 98 -7.26 9.09 -16.85
N LEU A 99 -6.78 10.23 -17.37
CA LEU A 99 -7.29 10.81 -18.61
C LEU A 99 -6.58 10.24 -19.84
N LEU A 100 -5.57 9.40 -19.64
CA LEU A 100 -4.86 8.76 -20.73
C LEU A 100 -5.79 7.82 -21.50
N ASN A 101 -5.71 7.88 -22.82
CA ASN A 101 -6.41 6.95 -23.68
C ASN A 101 -5.65 5.61 -23.70
N LYS A 102 -6.24 4.56 -23.12
CA LYS A 102 -5.65 3.20 -23.06
C LYS A 102 -5.17 2.71 -24.43
N HIS A 103 -5.89 2.98 -25.52
CA HIS A 103 -5.47 2.56 -26.86
C HIS A 103 -4.22 3.28 -27.33
N ALA A 104 -4.14 4.59 -27.12
CA ALA A 104 -2.97 5.36 -27.50
C ALA A 104 -1.75 5.03 -26.60
N VAL A 105 -1.98 4.67 -25.33
CA VAL A 105 -0.92 4.18 -24.43
C VAL A 105 -0.43 2.83 -24.92
N SER A 106 -1.35 1.91 -25.25
CA SER A 106 -1.01 0.60 -25.82
C SER A 106 -0.21 0.73 -27.11
N ALA A 107 -0.58 1.62 -28.03
CA ALA A 107 0.15 1.84 -29.27
C ALA A 107 1.57 2.40 -29.03
N PHE A 108 1.72 3.33 -28.07
CA PHE A 108 3.02 3.85 -27.65
C PHE A 108 3.91 2.75 -27.05
N LEU A 109 3.34 1.90 -26.19
CA LEU A 109 4.07 0.79 -25.59
C LEU A 109 4.44 -0.28 -26.62
N GLU A 110 3.55 -0.58 -27.57
CA GLU A 110 3.80 -1.53 -28.66
C GLU A 110 4.94 -1.05 -29.57
N ALA A 111 5.04 0.26 -29.83
CA ALA A 111 6.17 0.83 -30.55
C ALA A 111 7.49 0.72 -29.78
N THR A 112 7.44 0.63 -28.45
CA THR A 112 8.62 0.55 -27.58
C THR A 112 9.06 -0.89 -27.31
N VAL A 113 8.10 -1.80 -27.09
CA VAL A 113 8.30 -3.22 -26.80
C VAL A 113 7.27 -4.06 -27.57
N PRO A 114 7.52 -4.35 -28.85
CA PRO A 114 6.56 -5.03 -29.72
C PRO A 114 6.22 -6.45 -29.25
N GLY A 115 4.93 -6.79 -29.17
CA GLY A 115 4.43 -8.11 -28.82
C GLY A 115 4.61 -8.51 -27.35
N GLU A 116 5.18 -7.64 -26.52
CA GLU A 116 5.52 -7.94 -25.13
C GLU A 116 4.46 -7.48 -24.13
N VAL A 117 3.57 -6.56 -24.54
CA VAL A 117 2.54 -5.97 -23.67
C VAL A 117 1.34 -6.91 -23.57
N LYS A 118 1.04 -7.39 -22.36
CA LYS A 118 -0.11 -8.26 -22.07
C LYS A 118 -1.36 -7.48 -21.68
N ASP A 119 -1.22 -6.51 -20.79
CA ASP A 119 -2.33 -5.64 -20.39
C ASP A 119 -1.83 -4.27 -19.93
N VAL A 120 -2.73 -3.29 -20.04
CA VAL A 120 -2.53 -1.90 -19.63
C VAL A 120 -3.67 -1.52 -18.68
N ILE A 121 -3.34 -1.31 -17.42
CA ILE A 121 -4.31 -1.10 -16.34
C ILE A 121 -4.13 0.32 -15.79
N ILE A 122 -5.17 1.14 -15.88
CA ILE A 122 -5.19 2.48 -15.31
C ILE A 122 -5.90 2.41 -13.95
N ILE A 123 -5.15 2.58 -12.87
CA ILE A 123 -5.66 2.58 -11.50
C ILE A 123 -5.97 4.02 -11.11
N SER A 124 -7.26 4.35 -11.03
CA SER A 124 -7.71 5.70 -10.71
C SER A 124 -7.13 6.20 -9.38
N TRP A 125 -7.24 5.44 -8.30
CA TRP A 125 -6.64 5.80 -7.01
C TRP A 125 -5.72 4.67 -6.60
N PRO A 126 -4.39 4.85 -6.59
CA PRO A 126 -3.66 6.11 -6.36
C PRO A 126 -3.05 6.80 -7.61
N ASN A 127 -3.74 6.81 -8.76
CA ASN A 127 -3.29 7.43 -10.03
C ASN A 127 -2.01 6.77 -10.58
N ILE A 128 -2.11 5.46 -10.82
CA ILE A 128 -1.00 4.62 -11.30
C ILE A 128 -1.40 3.97 -12.62
N LEU A 129 -0.47 3.90 -13.55
CA LEU A 129 -0.58 3.09 -14.75
C LEU A 129 0.25 1.82 -14.57
N ALA A 130 -0.40 0.67 -14.46
CA ALA A 130 0.26 -0.63 -14.38
C ALA A 130 0.27 -1.28 -15.77
N ILE A 131 1.42 -1.80 -16.18
CA ILE A 131 1.58 -2.50 -17.45
C ILE A 131 2.17 -3.85 -17.17
N ASP A 132 1.48 -4.86 -17.68
CA ASP A 132 1.88 -6.25 -17.59
C ASP A 132 2.62 -6.63 -18.86
N VAL A 133 3.82 -7.18 -18.72
CA VAL A 133 4.65 -7.66 -19.83
C VAL A 133 4.96 -9.13 -19.73
N GLU A 134 5.26 -9.74 -20.89
CA GLU A 134 5.61 -11.14 -20.99
C GLU A 134 7.02 -11.45 -20.47
N HIS A 135 8.01 -10.67 -20.90
CA HIS A 135 9.41 -10.91 -20.53
C HIS A 135 10.00 -9.82 -19.65
N ARG A 136 10.95 -10.23 -18.80
CA ARG A 136 11.71 -9.30 -17.96
C ARG A 136 12.58 -8.31 -18.75
N SER A 137 13.05 -8.68 -19.94
CA SER A 137 13.78 -7.77 -20.83
C SER A 137 12.95 -6.54 -21.19
N ALA A 138 11.64 -6.71 -21.42
CA ALA A 138 10.72 -5.61 -21.68
C ALA A 138 10.61 -4.66 -20.48
N LEU A 139 10.61 -5.17 -19.24
CA LEU A 139 10.64 -4.30 -18.05
C LEU A 139 11.85 -3.37 -18.02
N GLU A 140 13.03 -3.84 -18.44
CA GLU A 140 14.25 -3.01 -18.42
C GLU A 140 14.20 -1.88 -19.45
N VAL A 141 13.54 -2.12 -20.60
CA VAL A 141 13.28 -1.10 -21.61
C VAL A 141 12.23 -0.11 -21.10
N LEU A 142 11.08 -0.60 -20.63
CA LEU A 142 10.00 0.24 -20.12
C LEU A 142 10.43 1.05 -18.90
N ARG A 143 11.37 0.56 -18.08
CA ARG A 143 11.91 1.30 -16.94
C ARG A 143 12.67 2.57 -17.33
N LYS A 144 13.13 2.67 -18.56
CA LYS A 144 13.82 3.87 -19.08
C LYS A 144 12.86 4.94 -19.58
N ILE A 145 11.56 4.64 -19.69
CA ILE A 145 10.55 5.61 -20.10
C ILE A 145 10.38 6.65 -19.00
N THR A 146 10.55 7.92 -19.37
CA THR A 146 10.39 9.08 -18.48
C THR A 146 9.11 9.87 -18.76
N SER A 147 8.45 9.61 -19.89
CA SER A 147 7.18 10.23 -20.24
C SER A 147 6.24 9.28 -20.97
N VAL A 148 4.95 9.38 -20.66
CA VAL A 148 3.87 8.67 -21.36
C VAL A 148 2.85 9.71 -21.77
N GLN A 149 2.67 9.90 -23.08
CA GLN A 149 1.75 10.91 -23.65
C GLN A 149 1.88 12.28 -22.96
N GLU A 150 3.11 12.82 -22.96
CA GLU A 150 3.46 14.14 -22.39
C GLU A 150 3.45 14.23 -20.86
N ILE A 151 2.92 13.22 -20.15
CA ILE A 151 2.99 13.16 -18.68
C ILE A 151 4.34 12.61 -18.25
N LYS A 152 5.06 13.34 -17.40
CA LYS A 152 6.30 12.85 -16.79
C LYS A 152 6.00 11.78 -15.75
N VAL A 153 6.62 10.62 -15.90
CA VAL A 153 6.37 9.46 -15.07
C VAL A 153 7.65 8.85 -14.53
N ARG A 154 7.56 8.31 -13.32
CA ARG A 154 8.55 7.41 -12.74
C ARG A 154 8.10 5.97 -12.89
N ALA A 155 8.98 5.17 -13.47
CA ALA A 155 8.84 3.74 -13.61
C ALA A 155 9.29 2.99 -12.34
N HIS A 156 8.43 2.12 -11.85
CA HIS A 156 8.69 1.19 -10.75
C HIS A 156 8.38 -0.23 -11.23
N ALA A 157 9.40 -1.05 -11.47
CA ALA A 157 9.18 -2.47 -11.69
C ALA A 157 8.68 -3.09 -10.38
N THR A 158 7.55 -3.80 -10.43
CA THR A 158 7.16 -4.68 -9.33
C THR A 158 8.21 -5.77 -9.18
N LEU A 159 8.39 -6.22 -7.94
CA LEU A 159 9.34 -7.28 -7.63
C LEU A 159 8.83 -8.58 -8.27
N SER A 160 9.23 -8.81 -9.52
CA SER A 160 8.97 -10.06 -10.22
C SER A 160 10.03 -11.07 -9.79
N GLY A 161 9.59 -11.98 -8.96
CA GLY A 161 10.35 -13.05 -8.36
C GLY A 161 9.62 -13.48 -7.11
N ASP A 162 9.66 -14.77 -6.82
CA ASP A 162 9.09 -15.27 -5.59
C ASP A 162 9.72 -14.51 -4.43
N THR A 163 8.88 -13.93 -3.58
CA THR A 163 9.32 -13.23 -2.39
C THR A 163 8.58 -13.79 -1.21
N THR A 164 9.33 -14.04 -0.15
CA THR A 164 8.79 -14.52 1.11
C THR A 164 9.01 -13.44 2.15
N VAL A 165 7.98 -13.21 2.96
CA VAL A 165 7.97 -12.13 3.95
C VAL A 165 8.13 -12.73 5.33
N GLY A 166 9.17 -12.30 6.04
CA GLY A 166 9.46 -12.70 7.40
C GLY A 166 9.37 -11.55 8.38
N VAL A 167 9.16 -11.88 9.65
CA VAL A 167 9.13 -10.96 10.78
C VAL A 167 10.18 -11.35 11.78
N ILE A 168 10.87 -10.37 12.31
CA ILE A 168 11.71 -10.51 13.49
C ILE A 168 11.21 -9.58 14.59
N TYR A 169 11.36 -10.03 15.83
CA TYR A 169 10.88 -9.34 17.03
C TYR A 169 12.07 -8.81 17.84
N ASP A 170 11.78 -7.94 18.82
CA ASP A 170 12.77 -7.40 19.76
C ASP A 170 13.91 -6.62 19.12
N VAL A 171 13.66 -5.94 18.00
CA VAL A 171 14.59 -4.95 17.44
C VAL A 171 14.37 -3.60 18.12
N ASP A 172 15.45 -2.96 18.54
CA ASP A 172 15.39 -1.67 19.23
C ASP A 172 14.63 -0.61 18.42
N ALA A 173 13.58 -0.05 19.03
CA ALA A 173 12.74 0.99 18.45
C ALA A 173 13.50 2.31 18.20
N SER A 174 14.65 2.52 18.83
CA SER A 174 15.49 3.71 18.62
C SER A 174 16.16 3.75 17.24
N ILE A 175 16.38 2.58 16.60
CA ILE A 175 17.09 2.49 15.33
C ILE A 175 16.25 3.12 14.21
N PRO A 176 16.77 4.11 13.47
CA PRO A 176 16.04 4.77 12.41
C PRO A 176 15.84 3.85 11.20
N ALA A 177 14.70 3.99 10.53
CA ALA A 177 14.30 3.10 9.42
C ALA A 177 15.33 3.05 8.27
N LYS A 178 16.10 4.12 8.07
CA LYS A 178 17.16 4.22 7.05
C LYS A 178 18.37 3.34 7.35
N GLU A 179 18.63 3.03 8.61
CA GLU A 179 19.78 2.23 9.05
C GLU A 179 19.46 0.72 9.11
N LEU A 180 18.18 0.36 9.21
CA LEU A 180 17.76 -1.05 9.28
C LEU A 180 18.29 -1.92 8.12
N PRO A 181 18.28 -1.46 6.85
CA PRO A 181 18.82 -2.26 5.75
C PRO A 181 20.34 -2.44 5.82
N LEU A 182 21.06 -1.51 6.47
CA LEU A 182 22.53 -1.58 6.62
C LEU A 182 22.92 -2.54 7.74
N LEU A 183 22.11 -2.59 8.79
CA LEU A 183 22.35 -3.45 9.96
C LEU A 183 21.85 -4.87 9.76
N THR A 184 20.87 -5.09 8.89
CA THR A 184 20.27 -6.41 8.68
C THR A 184 20.97 -7.15 7.55
N LYS A 185 21.57 -8.29 7.87
CA LYS A 185 22.31 -9.14 6.94
C LYS A 185 21.74 -10.57 6.93
N PRO A 186 21.81 -11.27 5.79
CA PRO A 186 21.50 -12.69 5.75
C PRO A 186 22.48 -13.48 6.64
N ALA A 187 21.99 -14.56 7.25
CA ALA A 187 22.84 -15.46 8.02
C ALA A 187 23.65 -16.42 7.13
N ASP A 188 23.10 -16.77 5.97
CA ASP A 188 23.70 -17.73 5.03
C ASP A 188 23.97 -17.07 3.67
N GLU A 189 25.05 -17.47 2.99
CA GLU A 189 25.55 -16.84 1.75
C GLU A 189 24.62 -16.96 0.52
N GLY A 190 23.53 -17.74 0.61
CA GLY A 190 22.53 -17.88 -0.45
C GLY A 190 21.29 -16.99 -0.29
N ILE A 191 21.11 -16.34 0.85
CA ILE A 191 19.89 -15.58 1.16
C ILE A 191 20.04 -14.14 0.68
N VAL A 192 19.11 -13.67 -0.15
CA VAL A 192 19.08 -12.29 -0.61
C VAL A 192 17.95 -11.53 0.08
N ILE A 193 18.31 -10.56 0.91
CA ILE A 193 17.36 -9.61 1.51
C ILE A 193 17.07 -8.51 0.49
N ARG A 194 15.79 -8.30 0.18
CA ARG A 194 15.31 -7.29 -0.77
C ARG A 194 14.87 -6.00 -0.11
N GLY A 195 14.36 -6.08 1.11
CA GLY A 195 13.87 -4.93 1.84
C GLY A 195 13.71 -5.22 3.32
N VAL A 196 13.92 -4.18 4.12
CA VAL A 196 13.71 -4.22 5.57
C VAL A 196 12.94 -2.97 5.94
N SER A 197 11.83 -3.14 6.65
CA SER A 197 11.00 -2.04 7.12
C SER A 197 10.48 -2.32 8.51
N ARG A 198 10.20 -1.26 9.27
CA ARG A 198 9.58 -1.41 10.59
C ARG A 198 8.06 -1.52 10.47
N ILE A 199 7.47 -2.38 11.29
CA ILE A 199 6.02 -2.50 11.37
C ILE A 199 5.50 -1.43 12.34
N GLY A 200 5.03 -0.31 11.81
CA GLY A 200 4.55 0.83 12.60
C GLY A 200 5.63 1.41 13.52
N THR A 201 5.30 1.61 14.79
CA THR A 201 6.23 2.07 15.85
C THR A 201 6.74 0.92 16.73
N SER A 202 6.47 -0.34 16.34
CA SER A 202 6.79 -1.51 17.15
C SER A 202 8.27 -1.90 17.07
N ARG A 203 8.70 -2.79 17.97
CA ARG A 203 10.00 -3.47 17.95
C ARG A 203 10.08 -4.61 16.93
N CYS A 204 9.18 -4.63 15.95
CA CYS A 204 9.10 -5.68 14.94
C CYS A 204 9.58 -5.15 13.60
N LEU A 205 10.44 -5.91 12.92
CA LEU A 205 10.80 -5.63 11.53
C LEU A 205 10.16 -6.63 10.59
N ASN A 206 9.73 -6.10 9.47
CA ASN A 206 9.34 -6.84 8.29
C ASN A 206 10.55 -6.95 7.35
N ILE A 207 10.88 -8.18 6.94
CA ILE A 207 12.00 -8.48 6.05
C ILE A 207 11.47 -9.21 4.83
N VAL A 208 11.75 -8.66 3.66
CA VAL A 208 11.40 -9.24 2.36
C VAL A 208 12.60 -10.01 1.84
N PHE A 209 12.47 -11.32 1.71
CA PHE A 209 13.48 -12.20 1.14
C PHE A 209 13.16 -12.50 -0.33
N ARG A 210 14.19 -12.73 -1.13
CA ARG A 210 14.05 -13.31 -2.47
C ARG A 210 14.01 -14.84 -2.36
N GLY A 211 13.03 -15.45 -3.00
CA GLY A 211 12.80 -16.90 -3.07
C GLY A 211 11.49 -17.32 -2.38
N ASP A 212 11.15 -18.59 -2.55
CA ASP A 212 9.94 -19.24 -2.00
C ASP A 212 10.10 -19.71 -0.54
N SER A 213 11.33 -19.76 -0.03
CA SER A 213 11.64 -20.29 1.29
C SER A 213 11.98 -19.19 2.27
N LEU A 214 11.37 -19.25 3.45
CA LEU A 214 11.73 -18.38 4.57
C LEU A 214 13.01 -18.90 5.24
N PRO A 215 14.06 -18.06 5.38
CA PRO A 215 15.24 -18.45 6.13
C PRO A 215 14.94 -18.55 7.62
N ALA A 216 15.63 -19.42 8.35
CA ALA A 216 15.42 -19.58 9.79
C ALA A 216 15.93 -18.38 10.60
N HIS A 217 17.02 -17.75 10.14
CA HIS A 217 17.70 -16.69 10.88
C HIS A 217 18.23 -15.58 9.99
N VAL A 218 18.35 -14.39 10.58
CA VAL A 218 19.04 -13.22 10.02
C VAL A 218 19.89 -12.58 11.10
N THR A 219 20.88 -11.80 10.70
CA THR A 219 21.73 -11.05 11.63
C THR A 219 21.32 -9.58 11.61
N VAL A 220 21.03 -9.00 12.77
CA VAL A 220 20.81 -7.55 12.93
C VAL A 220 21.95 -6.99 13.79
N GLY A 221 22.81 -6.19 13.17
CA GLY A 221 24.07 -5.77 13.78
C GLY A 221 24.97 -6.98 14.04
N HIS A 222 25.09 -7.35 15.32
CA HIS A 222 25.86 -8.52 15.78
C HIS A 222 24.99 -9.65 16.33
N PHE A 223 23.67 -9.49 16.35
CA PHE A 223 22.74 -10.44 16.96
C PHE A 223 22.05 -11.30 15.90
N ARG A 224 22.05 -12.61 16.11
CA ARG A 224 21.28 -13.55 15.30
C ARG A 224 19.84 -13.57 15.80
N GLN A 225 18.90 -13.29 14.92
CA GLN A 225 17.47 -13.29 15.21
C GLN A 225 16.75 -14.38 14.42
N THR A 226 15.73 -14.96 15.03
CA THR A 226 14.86 -15.95 14.40
C THR A 226 13.81 -15.25 13.55
N VAL A 227 13.67 -15.69 12.31
CA VAL A 227 12.66 -15.17 11.38
C VAL A 227 11.41 -16.02 11.47
N LEU A 228 10.27 -15.35 11.64
CA LEU A 228 8.96 -15.97 11.68
C LEU A 228 8.16 -15.59 10.42
N PRO A 229 7.27 -16.45 9.90
CA PRO A 229 6.46 -16.11 8.74
C PRO A 229 5.54 -14.93 9.06
N TYR A 230 5.44 -13.96 8.14
CA TYR A 230 4.50 -12.88 8.29
C TYR A 230 3.06 -13.40 8.11
N VAL A 231 2.24 -13.27 9.15
CA VAL A 231 0.81 -13.57 9.10
C VAL A 231 0.04 -12.25 9.13
N PRO A 232 -0.63 -11.85 8.03
CA PRO A 232 -1.47 -10.66 8.04
C PRO A 232 -2.63 -10.88 9.01
N LYS A 233 -2.85 -9.93 9.92
CA LYS A 233 -4.03 -9.97 10.78
C LYS A 233 -5.29 -9.83 9.91
N PRO A 234 -6.35 -10.61 10.16
CA PRO A 234 -7.62 -10.39 9.50
C PRO A 234 -8.13 -9.00 9.85
N LEU A 235 -8.55 -8.25 8.83
CA LEU A 235 -9.26 -6.98 9.01
C LEU A 235 -10.60 -7.32 9.67
N GLN A 236 -10.81 -6.83 10.89
CA GLN A 236 -12.09 -6.91 11.60
C GLN A 236 -12.93 -5.68 11.32
#